data_AF-A0AAJ5WDG2-F1
#
_entry.id   AF-A0AAJ5WDG2-F1
#
_cell.length_a   1.000
_cell.length_b   1.000
_cell.length_c   1.000
_cell.angle_alpha   90.00
_cell.angle_beta   90.00
_cell.angle_gamma   90.00
#
_symmetry.space_group_name_H-M   'P 1'
#
loop_
_entity.id
_entity.type
_entity.pdbx_description
1 polymer ?
#
loop_
_entity_poly.entity_id
_entity_poly.type
_entity_poly.pdbx_seq_one_letter_code
_entity_poly.pdbx_strand_id
1 'polypeptide(L)'
;MTASPLLTAFLPLALGIIMLGLGLSLTLADFARVVKYPKPVVIGLACQILLLPLVCFLIANGFGLESALAVGLMLLAASPGGTTANLFSHLAHGDVALNITLTAVNSLIAILTMPLLVNLSLSWFMASDQAIPLQFAKVLQVFAIVLLPVALGMLIRRYAPVFAARMQKPMKLVAALFLAFTIVLALAKDWQTVVEYAPVVGLAALVFNLLSLAVGYWVPRLLNIPKRQAIAIGMEIGIHNGTLAIALALSPSLLNNPTMAVPAALYSLIMFFTAAGFGWWVSRGHVAAQPEGEAVN
;
A
#
# COMPACT_ATOMS: atom_id res chain seq x y z
N MET A 1 8.05 -28.76 -0.17
CA MET A 1 9.19 -28.47 -1.08
C MET A 1 10.00 -27.33 -0.50
N THR A 2 11.23 -27.60 -0.07
CA THR A 2 12.15 -26.57 0.45
C THR A 2 12.46 -25.58 -0.67
N ALA A 3 12.21 -24.28 -0.44
CA ALA A 3 12.64 -23.25 -1.37
C ALA A 3 14.17 -23.38 -1.58
N SER A 4 14.65 -23.12 -2.81
CA SER A 4 16.09 -23.11 -3.08
C SER A 4 16.77 -22.16 -2.08
N PRO A 5 17.97 -22.47 -1.55
CA PRO A 5 18.66 -21.63 -0.57
C PRO A 5 18.78 -20.16 -1.00
N LEU A 6 18.86 -19.95 -2.32
CA LEU A 6 18.81 -18.64 -2.97
C LEU A 6 17.52 -17.88 -2.67
N LEU A 7 16.34 -18.48 -2.82
CA LEU A 7 15.05 -17.83 -2.57
C LEU A 7 14.85 -17.52 -1.08
N THR A 8 15.34 -18.40 -0.20
CA THR A 8 15.22 -18.26 1.26
C THR A 8 16.03 -17.08 1.79
N ALA A 9 17.17 -16.75 1.17
CA ALA A 9 17.98 -15.57 1.51
C ALA A 9 17.55 -14.31 0.73
N PHE A 10 17.13 -14.47 -0.53
CA PHE A 10 16.78 -13.35 -1.41
C PHE A 10 15.54 -12.57 -0.94
N LEU A 11 14.46 -13.26 -0.55
CA LEU A 11 13.19 -12.61 -0.19
C LEU A 11 13.30 -11.69 1.04
N PRO A 12 13.92 -12.10 2.18
CA PRO A 12 14.13 -11.20 3.31
C PRO A 12 15.05 -10.02 2.99
N LEU A 13 16.09 -10.25 2.19
CA LEU A 13 17.01 -9.20 1.75
C LEU A 13 16.29 -8.16 0.87
N ALA A 14 15.48 -8.63 -0.09
CA ALA A 14 14.68 -7.77 -0.95
C ALA A 14 13.69 -6.93 -0.13
N LEU A 15 12.99 -7.55 0.85
CA LEU A 15 12.11 -6.83 1.76
C LEU A 15 12.89 -5.72 2.52
N GLY A 16 14.06 -6.04 3.07
CA GLY A 16 14.91 -5.06 3.75
C GLY A 16 15.32 -3.89 2.86
N ILE A 17 15.69 -4.16 1.60
CA ILE A 17 16.04 -3.14 0.61
C ILE A 17 14.83 -2.26 0.26
N ILE A 18 13.64 -2.85 0.10
CA ILE A 18 12.40 -2.11 -0.20
C ILE A 18 12.04 -1.19 0.98
N MET A 19 12.16 -1.69 2.21
CA MET A 19 11.90 -0.92 3.43
C MET A 19 12.94 0.20 3.63
N LEU A 20 14.21 -0.05 3.31
CA LEU A 20 15.24 0.98 3.28
C LEU A 20 14.91 2.06 2.25
N GLY A 21 14.50 1.66 1.04
CA GLY A 21 14.06 2.56 -0.03
C GLY A 21 12.87 3.43 0.38
N LEU A 22 11.91 2.86 1.10
CA LEU A 22 10.81 3.60 1.72
C LEU A 22 11.36 4.64 2.70
N GLY A 23 12.23 4.24 3.64
CA GLY A 23 12.85 5.16 4.61
C GLY A 23 13.64 6.30 3.95
N LEU A 24 14.38 6.03 2.87
CA LEU A 24 15.11 7.05 2.09
C LEU A 24 14.21 8.11 1.45
N SER A 25 12.93 7.80 1.28
CA SER A 25 11.93 8.73 0.73
C SER A 25 11.26 9.61 1.78
N LEU A 26 11.38 9.28 3.06
CA LEU A 26 10.72 9.98 4.16
C LEU A 26 11.62 11.06 4.78
N THR A 27 11.02 12.20 5.12
CA THR A 27 11.70 13.30 5.83
C THR A 27 10.94 13.72 7.08
N LEU A 28 11.65 14.24 8.09
CA LEU A 28 11.02 14.77 9.30
C LEU A 28 10.01 15.90 9.01
N ALA A 29 10.25 16.68 7.94
CA ALA A 29 9.34 17.72 7.50
C ALA A 29 7.98 17.16 7.04
N ASP A 30 7.94 15.93 6.50
CA ASP A 30 6.70 15.31 6.06
C ASP A 30 5.76 15.05 7.24
N PHE A 31 6.32 14.67 8.40
CA PHE A 31 5.58 14.48 9.65
C PHE A 31 5.21 15.80 10.31
N ALA A 32 6.10 16.80 10.30
CA ALA A 32 5.81 18.12 10.87
C ALA A 32 4.60 18.80 10.20
N ARG A 33 4.38 18.53 8.90
CA ARG A 33 3.22 19.06 8.15
C ARG A 33 1.86 18.52 8.62
N VAL A 34 1.80 17.49 9.46
CA VAL A 34 0.53 17.03 10.07
C VAL A 34 -0.15 18.16 10.84
N VAL A 35 0.64 19.02 11.49
CA VAL A 35 0.12 20.19 12.25
C VAL A 35 -0.49 21.24 11.32
N LYS A 36 -0.07 21.29 10.05
CA LYS A 36 -0.64 22.20 9.04
C LYS A 36 -1.99 21.71 8.51
N TYR A 37 -2.22 20.39 8.48
CA TYR A 37 -3.42 19.77 7.94
C TYR A 37 -4.03 18.74 8.91
N PRO A 38 -4.32 19.09 10.17
CA PRO A 38 -4.68 18.10 11.19
C PRO A 38 -5.98 17.37 10.86
N LYS A 39 -7.01 18.11 10.44
CA LYS A 39 -8.32 17.52 10.11
C LYS A 39 -8.26 16.59 8.89
N PRO A 40 -7.70 16.98 7.72
CA PRO A 40 -7.53 16.06 6.59
C PRO A 40 -6.70 14.82 6.93
N VAL A 41 -5.61 14.98 7.69
CA VAL A 41 -4.75 13.86 8.08
C VAL A 41 -5.48 12.87 8.97
N VAL A 42 -6.15 13.34 10.03
CA VAL A 42 -6.90 12.47 10.94
C VAL A 42 -8.01 11.71 10.20
N ILE A 43 -8.77 12.38 9.32
CA ILE A 43 -9.82 11.73 8.54
C ILE A 43 -9.24 10.68 7.60
N GLY A 44 -8.17 11.02 6.86
CA GLY A 44 -7.51 10.09 5.95
C GLY A 44 -6.98 8.85 6.67
N LEU A 45 -6.31 9.03 7.80
CA LEU A 45 -5.79 7.93 8.62
C LEU A 45 -6.92 7.09 9.24
N ALA A 46 -8.01 7.71 9.73
CA ALA A 46 -9.17 6.98 10.24
C ALA A 46 -9.84 6.12 9.14
N CYS A 47 -9.94 6.67 7.93
CA CYS A 47 -10.43 5.92 6.77
C CYS A 47 -9.51 4.73 6.48
N GLN A 48 -8.19 4.94 6.43
CA GLN A 48 -7.22 3.89 6.08
C GLN A 48 -7.10 2.79 7.15
N ILE A 49 -7.08 3.16 8.43
CA ILE A 49 -6.73 2.23 9.53
C ILE A 49 -7.98 1.53 10.09
N LEU A 50 -9.15 2.16 10.03
CA LEU A 50 -10.37 1.63 10.65
C LEU A 50 -11.41 1.25 9.61
N LEU A 51 -11.83 2.21 8.78
CA LEU A 51 -12.94 1.99 7.85
C LEU A 51 -12.55 1.02 6.73
N LEU A 52 -11.35 1.18 6.17
CA LEU A 52 -10.92 0.40 5.02
C LEU A 52 -10.67 -1.08 5.35
N PRO A 53 -10.03 -1.46 6.48
CA PRO A 53 -9.93 -2.86 6.86
C PRO A 53 -11.30 -3.48 7.14
N LEU A 54 -12.26 -2.72 7.69
CA LEU A 54 -13.64 -3.19 7.84
C LEU A 54 -14.31 -3.44 6.49
N VAL A 55 -14.19 -2.50 5.53
CA VAL A 55 -14.72 -2.67 4.17
C VAL A 55 -14.08 -3.89 3.50
N CYS A 56 -12.75 -4.03 3.59
CA CYS A 56 -12.01 -5.18 3.07
C CYS A 56 -12.50 -6.50 3.68
N PHE A 57 -12.71 -6.52 5.00
CA PHE A 57 -13.22 -7.69 5.71
C PHE A 57 -14.60 -8.11 5.21
N LEU A 58 -15.50 -7.13 5.02
CA LEU A 58 -16.84 -7.39 4.48
C LEU A 58 -16.79 -7.90 3.04
N ILE A 59 -15.89 -7.36 2.21
CA ILE A 59 -15.68 -7.86 0.83
C ILE A 59 -15.16 -9.30 0.87
N ALA A 60 -14.14 -9.59 1.68
CA ALA A 60 -13.55 -10.92 1.76
C ALA A 60 -14.58 -11.98 2.15
N ASN A 61 -15.44 -11.68 3.14
CA ASN A 61 -16.53 -12.57 3.53
C ASN A 61 -17.65 -12.63 2.48
N GLY A 62 -18.05 -11.48 1.92
CA GLY A 62 -19.14 -11.40 0.95
C GLY A 62 -18.86 -12.11 -0.37
N PHE A 63 -17.60 -12.14 -0.79
CA PHE A 63 -17.13 -12.91 -1.95
C PHE A 63 -16.80 -14.38 -1.61
N GLY A 64 -16.86 -14.79 -0.34
CA GLY A 64 -16.51 -16.13 0.09
C GLY A 64 -15.07 -16.52 -0.24
N LEU A 65 -14.13 -15.58 -0.09
CA LEU A 65 -12.73 -15.83 -0.42
C LEU A 65 -12.15 -16.96 0.44
N GLU A 66 -11.35 -17.83 -0.18
CA GLU A 66 -10.59 -18.84 0.56
C GLU A 66 -9.70 -18.17 1.62
N SER A 67 -9.52 -18.84 2.77
CA SER A 67 -8.85 -18.29 3.95
C SER A 67 -7.54 -17.56 3.66
N ALA A 68 -6.64 -18.16 2.85
CA ALA A 68 -5.36 -17.54 2.51
C ALA A 68 -5.54 -16.28 1.63
N LEU A 69 -6.48 -16.29 0.69
CA LEU A 69 -6.78 -15.15 -0.18
C LEU A 69 -7.43 -14.01 0.61
N ALA A 70 -8.33 -14.32 1.56
CA ALA A 70 -8.93 -13.35 2.45
C ALA A 70 -7.87 -12.65 3.32
N VAL A 71 -6.95 -13.41 3.93
CA VAL A 71 -5.82 -12.85 4.69
C VAL A 71 -4.92 -12.01 3.80
N GLY A 72 -4.66 -12.45 2.56
CA GLY A 72 -3.88 -11.69 1.57
C GLY A 72 -4.51 -10.34 1.19
N LEU A 73 -5.84 -10.29 1.04
CA LEU A 73 -6.55 -9.05 0.77
C LEU A 73 -6.55 -8.12 2.00
N MET A 74 -6.72 -8.66 3.20
CA MET A 74 -6.60 -7.89 4.45
C MET A 74 -5.18 -7.34 4.67
N LEU A 75 -4.15 -8.13 4.34
CA LEU A 75 -2.76 -7.70 4.34
C LEU A 75 -2.54 -6.52 3.40
N LEU A 76 -3.12 -6.56 2.20
CA LEU A 76 -3.10 -5.43 1.28
C LEU A 76 -3.81 -4.20 1.85
N ALA A 77 -5.01 -4.36 2.42
CA ALA A 77 -5.78 -3.26 3.01
C ALA A 77 -5.04 -2.57 4.16
N ALA A 78 -4.26 -3.33 4.94
CA ALA A 78 -3.42 -2.81 6.00
C ALA A 78 -2.15 -2.11 5.50
N SER A 79 -1.75 -2.32 4.24
CA SER A 79 -0.57 -1.68 3.67
C SER A 79 -0.81 -0.17 3.45
N PRO A 80 0.20 0.67 3.68
CA PRO A 80 0.09 2.10 3.44
C PRO A 80 0.05 2.40 1.94
N GLY A 81 -0.21 3.65 1.58
CA GLY A 81 -0.10 4.12 0.19
C GLY A 81 1.32 3.98 -0.36
N GLY A 82 1.43 3.92 -1.68
CA GLY A 82 2.72 3.87 -2.39
C GLY A 82 3.19 5.23 -2.89
N THR A 83 4.48 5.37 -3.26
CA THR A 83 4.99 6.60 -3.90
C THR A 83 4.28 6.95 -5.20
N THR A 84 3.63 5.98 -5.84
CA THR A 84 2.80 6.18 -7.04
C THR A 84 1.50 6.92 -6.72
N ALA A 85 0.95 6.82 -5.51
CA ALA A 85 -0.20 7.60 -5.07
C ALA A 85 0.05 9.11 -5.20
N ASN A 86 1.26 9.56 -4.85
CA ASN A 86 1.69 10.95 -4.99
C ASN A 86 1.70 11.41 -6.45
N LEU A 87 2.13 10.54 -7.38
CA LEU A 87 2.11 10.84 -8.81
C LEU A 87 0.69 10.98 -9.34
N PHE A 88 -0.20 10.03 -9.02
CA PHE A 88 -1.59 10.09 -9.46
C PHE A 88 -2.34 11.28 -8.84
N SER A 89 -2.06 11.60 -7.57
CA SER A 89 -2.59 12.81 -6.94
C SER A 89 -2.12 14.08 -7.62
N HIS A 90 -0.85 14.16 -8.04
CA HIS A 90 -0.36 15.29 -8.81
C HIS A 90 -1.07 15.40 -10.18
N LEU A 91 -1.19 14.29 -10.90
CA LEU A 91 -1.89 14.24 -12.20
C LEU A 91 -3.38 14.60 -12.10
N ALA A 92 -4.02 14.30 -10.97
CA ALA A 92 -5.40 14.66 -10.68
C ALA A 92 -5.57 16.04 -10.02
N HIS A 93 -4.52 16.87 -9.96
CA HIS A 93 -4.49 18.20 -9.33
C HIS A 93 -4.84 18.23 -7.83
N GLY A 94 -4.60 17.11 -7.14
CA GLY A 94 -4.72 16.98 -5.69
C GLY A 94 -3.66 17.78 -4.92
N ASP A 95 -3.83 17.84 -3.60
CA ASP A 95 -2.83 18.40 -2.68
C ASP A 95 -1.67 17.40 -2.48
N VAL A 96 -0.62 17.53 -3.29
CA VAL A 96 0.54 16.63 -3.27
C VAL A 96 1.28 16.70 -1.93
N ALA A 97 1.33 17.86 -1.28
CA ALA A 97 2.01 18.00 0.00
C ALA A 97 1.27 17.24 1.11
N LEU A 98 -0.06 17.28 1.11
CA LEU A 98 -0.89 16.47 1.99
C LEU A 98 -0.72 14.98 1.70
N ASN A 99 -0.71 14.56 0.42
CA ASN A 99 -0.54 13.15 0.06
C ASN A 99 0.80 12.60 0.57
N ILE A 100 1.91 13.30 0.32
CA ILE A 100 3.23 12.90 0.82
C ILE A 100 3.23 12.78 2.35
N THR A 101 2.58 13.72 3.05
CA THR A 101 2.44 13.67 4.51
C THR A 101 1.60 12.47 4.96
N LEU A 102 0.48 12.17 4.30
CA LEU A 102 -0.32 10.99 4.59
C LEU A 102 0.49 9.71 4.34
N THR A 103 1.13 9.55 3.18
CA THR A 103 1.97 8.38 2.88
C THR A 103 3.04 8.18 3.95
N ALA A 104 3.72 9.25 4.38
CA ALA A 104 4.78 9.18 5.38
C ALA A 104 4.26 8.73 6.75
N VAL A 105 3.20 9.37 7.23
CA VAL A 105 2.61 9.09 8.55
C VAL A 105 1.95 7.71 8.57
N ASN A 106 1.18 7.40 7.52
CA ASN A 106 0.53 6.12 7.32
C ASN A 106 1.55 4.99 7.21
N SER A 107 2.68 5.20 6.52
CA SER A 107 3.75 4.20 6.47
C SER A 107 4.28 3.84 7.85
N LEU A 108 4.52 4.82 8.72
CA LEU A 108 4.99 4.56 10.08
C LEU A 108 3.92 3.87 10.94
N ILE A 109 2.66 4.29 10.83
CA ILE A 109 1.55 3.66 11.54
C ILE A 109 1.29 2.24 11.03
N ALA A 110 1.47 1.98 9.73
CA ALA A 110 1.31 0.68 9.11
C ALA A 110 2.34 -0.33 9.65
N ILE A 111 3.56 0.10 9.99
CA ILE A 111 4.54 -0.76 10.68
C ILE A 111 3.93 -1.34 11.97
N LEU A 112 3.12 -0.54 12.69
CA LEU A 112 2.46 -0.94 13.93
C LEU A 112 1.17 -1.71 13.72
N THR A 113 0.36 -1.27 12.76
CA THR A 113 -1.00 -1.74 12.56
C THR A 113 -1.10 -2.95 11.63
N MET A 114 -0.20 -3.10 10.64
CA MET A 114 -0.20 -4.27 9.75
C MET A 114 -0.05 -5.59 10.51
N PRO A 115 0.94 -5.77 11.41
CA PRO A 115 1.06 -7.03 12.14
C PRO A 115 -0.22 -7.35 12.92
N LEU A 116 -0.83 -6.34 13.56
CA LEU A 116 -2.07 -6.53 14.32
C LEU A 116 -3.24 -6.97 13.42
N LEU A 117 -3.48 -6.25 12.32
CA LEU A 117 -4.57 -6.56 11.38
C LEU A 117 -4.38 -7.92 10.71
N VAL A 118 -3.15 -8.26 10.34
CA VAL A 118 -2.83 -9.57 9.76
C VAL A 118 -3.06 -10.68 10.77
N ASN A 119 -2.62 -10.52 12.03
CA ASN A 119 -2.88 -11.52 13.05
C ASN A 119 -4.37 -11.69 13.34
N LEU A 120 -5.14 -10.60 13.40
CA LEU A 120 -6.59 -10.67 13.54
C LEU A 120 -7.22 -11.43 12.35
N SER A 121 -6.76 -11.14 11.14
CA SER A 121 -7.23 -11.81 9.92
C SER A 121 -6.88 -13.30 9.91
N LEU A 122 -5.66 -13.67 10.30
CA LEU A 122 -5.23 -15.06 10.45
C LEU A 122 -6.12 -15.79 11.46
N SER A 123 -6.39 -15.17 12.61
CA SER A 123 -7.23 -15.78 13.67
C SER A 123 -8.68 -15.98 13.26
N TRP A 124 -9.20 -15.13 12.36
CA TRP A 124 -10.58 -15.21 11.89
C TRP A 124 -10.74 -16.17 10.71
N PHE A 125 -9.89 -16.03 9.69
CA PHE A 125 -10.05 -16.75 8.43
C PHE A 125 -9.40 -18.14 8.43
N MET A 126 -8.35 -18.38 9.24
CA MET A 126 -7.68 -19.68 9.29
C MET A 126 -8.16 -20.51 10.47
N ALA A 127 -8.47 -21.79 10.23
CA ALA A 127 -8.85 -22.74 11.27
C ALA A 127 -7.71 -22.93 12.30
N SER A 128 -8.08 -23.27 13.54
CA SER A 128 -7.20 -23.45 14.70
C SER A 128 -5.98 -24.34 14.47
N ASP A 129 -6.04 -25.25 13.50
CA ASP A 129 -4.99 -26.23 13.23
C ASP A 129 -3.92 -25.71 12.23
N GLN A 130 -4.24 -24.62 11.52
CA GLN A 130 -3.29 -23.85 10.70
C GLN A 130 -2.99 -22.46 11.31
N ALA A 131 -3.68 -22.10 12.40
CA ALA A 131 -3.44 -20.86 13.11
C ALA A 131 -2.02 -20.91 13.68
N ILE A 132 -1.10 -20.18 13.06
CA ILE A 132 0.19 -19.88 13.65
C ILE A 132 -0.12 -19.10 14.92
N PRO A 133 0.04 -19.68 16.12
CA PRO A 133 -0.35 -18.99 17.35
C PRO A 133 0.46 -17.69 17.46
N LEU A 134 -0.18 -16.69 18.07
CA LEU A 134 0.39 -15.39 18.41
C LEU A 134 1.67 -15.54 19.23
N GLN A 135 2.78 -15.78 18.55
CA GLN A 135 4.09 -15.57 19.13
C GLN A 135 4.31 -14.07 19.07
N PHE A 136 4.14 -13.39 20.21
CA PHE A 136 4.58 -12.01 20.38
C PHE A 136 6.00 -11.80 19.79
N ALA A 137 6.84 -12.83 19.87
CA ALA A 137 8.15 -12.90 19.23
C ALA A 137 8.11 -12.71 17.69
N LYS A 138 7.16 -13.33 16.97
CA LYS A 138 7.00 -13.14 15.52
C LYS A 138 6.51 -11.74 15.18
N VAL A 139 5.60 -11.17 15.96
CA VAL A 139 5.16 -9.78 15.79
C VAL A 139 6.35 -8.84 15.97
N LEU A 140 7.11 -9.00 17.06
CA LEU A 140 8.33 -8.22 17.32
C LEU A 140 9.40 -8.42 16.24
N GLN A 141 9.51 -9.62 15.67
CA GLN A 141 10.40 -9.91 14.55
C GLN A 141 9.97 -9.19 13.27
N VAL A 142 8.68 -9.18 12.93
CA VAL A 142 8.14 -8.38 11.81
C VAL A 142 8.45 -6.91 12.02
N PHE A 143 8.22 -6.41 13.24
CA PHE A 143 8.57 -5.05 13.64
C PHE A 143 10.03 -4.73 13.37
N ALA A 144 10.96 -5.56 13.85
CA ALA A 144 12.38 -5.35 13.64
C ALA A 144 12.76 -5.36 12.15
N ILE A 145 12.25 -6.34 11.38
CA ILE A 145 12.57 -6.49 9.95
C ILE A 145 12.08 -5.29 9.12
N VAL A 146 10.97 -4.66 9.52
CA VAL A 146 10.39 -3.52 8.78
C VAL A 146 10.90 -2.18 9.32
N LEU A 147 10.90 -1.99 10.64
CA LEU A 147 11.23 -0.71 11.28
C LEU A 147 12.71 -0.37 11.17
N LEU A 148 13.61 -1.35 11.33
CA LEU A 148 15.05 -1.09 11.29
C LEU A 148 15.51 -0.54 9.93
N PRO A 149 15.17 -1.16 8.78
CA PRO A 149 15.56 -0.60 7.48
C PRO A 149 14.93 0.77 7.21
N VAL A 150 13.67 1.00 7.60
CA VAL A 150 13.01 2.31 7.45
C VAL A 150 13.74 3.37 8.26
N ALA A 151 14.03 3.11 9.53
CA ALA A 151 14.76 4.02 10.41
C ALA A 151 16.17 4.33 9.88
N LEU A 152 16.89 3.31 9.42
CA LEU A 152 18.19 3.49 8.77
C LEU A 152 18.08 4.33 7.50
N GLY A 153 17.06 4.11 6.66
CA GLY A 153 16.80 4.91 5.46
C GLY A 153 16.55 6.38 5.78
N MET A 154 15.75 6.66 6.80
CA MET A 154 15.51 8.03 7.29
C MET A 154 16.78 8.67 7.86
N LEU A 155 17.61 7.90 8.56
CA LEU A 155 18.89 8.35 9.10
C LEU A 155 19.86 8.74 7.96
N ILE A 156 19.97 7.88 6.94
CA ILE A 156 20.76 8.15 5.74
C ILE A 156 20.19 9.37 5.00
N ARG A 157 18.88 9.50 4.88
CA ARG A 157 18.23 10.68 4.27
C ARG A 157 18.56 11.96 5.01
N ARG A 158 18.68 11.93 6.34
CA ARG A 158 19.05 13.07 7.18
C ARG A 158 20.52 13.47 7.03
N TYR A 159 21.45 12.52 7.05
CA TYR A 159 22.88 12.81 7.04
C TYR A 159 23.51 12.87 5.64
N ALA A 160 22.92 12.19 4.66
CA ALA A 160 23.40 12.13 3.28
C ALA A 160 22.26 12.39 2.27
N PRO A 161 21.65 13.59 2.27
CA PRO A 161 20.46 13.88 1.47
C PRO A 161 20.68 13.75 -0.05
N VAL A 162 21.88 14.10 -0.54
CA VAL A 162 22.26 13.95 -1.96
C VAL A 162 22.30 12.47 -2.37
N PHE A 163 22.89 11.61 -1.52
CA PHE A 163 22.90 10.18 -1.76
C PHE A 163 21.48 9.61 -1.78
N ALA A 164 20.68 9.95 -0.76
CA ALA A 164 19.29 9.49 -0.69
C ALA A 164 18.47 9.94 -1.91
N ALA A 165 18.66 11.17 -2.40
CA ALA A 165 18.03 11.65 -3.63
C ALA A 165 18.46 10.84 -4.87
N ARG A 166 19.75 10.52 -5.01
CA ARG A 166 20.26 9.66 -6.09
C ARG A 166 19.71 8.24 -6.02
N MET A 167 19.48 7.72 -4.82
CA MET A 167 18.96 6.36 -4.60
C MET A 167 17.45 6.22 -4.84
N GLN A 168 16.69 7.31 -4.96
CA GLN A 168 15.24 7.22 -5.17
C GLN A 168 14.85 6.44 -6.43
N LYS A 169 15.50 6.71 -7.57
CA LYS A 169 15.21 6.02 -8.84
C LYS A 169 15.62 4.54 -8.79
N PRO A 170 16.85 4.18 -8.38
CA PRO A 170 17.25 2.79 -8.19
C PRO A 170 16.31 2.01 -7.26
N MET A 171 15.94 2.58 -6.10
CA MET A 171 15.06 1.90 -5.14
C MET A 171 13.67 1.65 -5.70
N LYS A 172 13.11 2.61 -6.45
CA LYS A 172 11.83 2.41 -7.17
C LYS A 172 11.93 1.32 -8.23
N LEU A 173 13.04 1.28 -8.98
CA LEU A 173 13.27 0.23 -9.98
C LEU A 173 13.38 -1.15 -9.33
N VAL A 174 14.15 -1.28 -8.24
CA VAL A 174 14.26 -2.54 -7.48
C VAL A 174 12.88 -2.99 -6.97
N ALA A 175 12.08 -2.08 -6.40
CA ALA A 175 10.73 -2.40 -5.94
C ALA A 175 9.81 -2.85 -7.09
N ALA A 176 9.88 -2.19 -8.25
CA ALA A 176 9.09 -2.54 -9.43
C ALA A 176 9.53 -3.89 -10.03
N LEU A 177 10.83 -4.15 -10.14
CA LEU A 177 11.37 -5.42 -10.59
C LEU A 177 11.02 -6.56 -9.63
N PHE A 178 11.07 -6.30 -8.32
CA PHE A 178 10.64 -7.26 -7.31
C PHE A 178 9.15 -7.57 -7.42
N LEU A 179 8.32 -6.55 -7.59
CA LEU A 179 6.88 -6.72 -7.85
C LEU A 179 6.64 -7.57 -9.11
N ALA A 180 7.27 -7.23 -10.23
CA ALA A 180 7.13 -7.97 -11.48
C ALA A 180 7.60 -9.44 -11.33
N PHE A 181 8.77 -9.65 -10.71
CA PHE A 181 9.32 -10.97 -10.44
C PHE A 181 8.40 -11.81 -9.56
N THR A 182 7.86 -11.24 -8.49
CA THR A 182 6.98 -11.96 -7.56
C THR A 182 5.61 -12.26 -8.15
N ILE A 183 5.06 -11.38 -8.99
CA ILE A 183 3.87 -11.67 -9.79
C ILE A 183 4.15 -12.88 -10.70
N VAL A 184 5.24 -12.85 -11.48
CA VAL A 184 5.60 -13.98 -12.37
C VAL A 184 5.80 -15.26 -11.58
N LEU A 185 6.50 -15.20 -10.44
CA LEU A 185 6.73 -16.36 -9.58
C LEU A 185 5.42 -16.94 -9.02
N ALA A 186 4.51 -16.09 -8.56
CA ALA A 186 3.20 -16.52 -8.07
C ALA A 186 2.38 -17.18 -9.18
N LEU A 187 2.34 -16.58 -10.38
CA LEU A 187 1.67 -17.13 -11.55
C LEU A 187 2.29 -18.46 -12.00
N ALA A 188 3.62 -18.59 -12.01
CA ALA A 188 4.29 -19.79 -12.50
C ALA A 188 4.22 -20.98 -11.53
N LYS A 189 4.27 -20.71 -10.22
CA LYS A 189 4.33 -21.77 -9.19
C LYS A 189 2.96 -22.39 -8.93
N ASP A 190 1.88 -21.63 -9.11
CA ASP A 190 0.53 -22.06 -8.75
C ASP A 190 -0.52 -21.57 -9.77
N TRP A 191 -0.18 -21.70 -11.06
CA TRP A 191 -1.00 -21.20 -12.17
C TRP A 191 -2.45 -21.68 -12.11
N GLN A 192 -2.66 -22.92 -11.70
CA GLN A 192 -3.99 -23.53 -11.64
C GLN A 192 -4.86 -22.86 -10.57
N THR A 193 -4.32 -22.66 -9.37
CA THR A 193 -4.96 -21.89 -8.28
C THR A 193 -5.20 -20.45 -8.69
N VAL A 194 -4.25 -19.80 -9.36
CA VAL A 194 -4.44 -18.42 -9.85
C VAL A 194 -5.56 -18.36 -10.88
N VAL A 195 -5.60 -19.23 -11.88
CA VAL A 195 -6.66 -19.23 -12.91
C VAL A 195 -8.03 -19.53 -12.30
N GLU A 196 -8.10 -20.47 -11.37
CA GLU A 196 -9.34 -20.84 -10.68
C GLU A 196 -9.92 -19.67 -9.88
N TYR A 197 -9.07 -18.97 -9.10
CA TYR A 197 -9.52 -17.91 -8.21
C TYR A 197 -9.45 -16.50 -8.80
N ALA A 198 -8.75 -16.29 -9.93
CA ALA A 198 -8.57 -14.97 -10.53
C ALA A 198 -9.87 -14.21 -10.81
N PRO A 199 -10.98 -14.84 -11.27
CA PRO A 199 -12.23 -14.12 -11.48
C PRO A 199 -12.80 -13.56 -10.16
N VAL A 200 -12.85 -14.39 -9.12
CA VAL A 200 -13.44 -14.01 -7.82
C VAL A 200 -12.53 -13.04 -7.07
N VAL A 201 -11.24 -13.34 -6.97
CA VAL A 201 -10.25 -12.49 -6.29
C VAL A 201 -10.02 -11.19 -7.05
N GLY A 202 -9.96 -11.25 -8.38
CA GLY A 202 -9.82 -10.08 -9.24
C GLY A 202 -11.02 -9.15 -9.12
N LEU A 203 -12.24 -9.69 -9.08
CA LEU A 203 -13.44 -8.89 -8.86
C LEU A 203 -13.49 -8.32 -7.42
N ALA A 204 -13.14 -9.12 -6.41
CA ALA A 204 -13.02 -8.63 -5.03
C ALA A 204 -11.98 -7.50 -4.91
N ALA A 205 -10.82 -7.65 -5.56
CA ALA A 205 -9.76 -6.64 -5.59
C ALA A 205 -10.21 -5.36 -6.34
N LEU A 206 -10.94 -5.50 -7.45
CA LEU A 206 -11.52 -4.37 -8.18
C LEU A 206 -12.54 -3.62 -7.31
N VAL A 207 -13.48 -4.35 -6.70
CA VAL A 207 -14.49 -3.77 -5.80
C VAL A 207 -13.81 -3.09 -4.61
N PHE A 208 -12.83 -3.74 -4.01
CA PHE A 208 -12.03 -3.16 -2.93
C PHE A 208 -11.37 -1.86 -3.39
N ASN A 209 -10.70 -1.84 -4.53
CA ASN A 209 -10.05 -0.65 -5.06
C ASN A 209 -11.02 0.52 -5.30
N LEU A 210 -12.16 0.25 -5.95
CA LEU A 210 -13.17 1.26 -6.23
C LEU A 210 -13.76 1.82 -4.93
N LEU A 211 -13.98 0.97 -3.94
CA LEU A 211 -14.43 1.39 -2.62
C LEU A 211 -13.34 2.14 -1.85
N SER A 212 -12.07 1.78 -1.96
CA SER A 212 -10.94 2.54 -1.40
C SER A 212 -10.91 3.96 -1.94
N LEU A 213 -11.01 4.13 -3.26
CA LEU A 213 -11.09 5.44 -3.92
C LEU A 213 -12.36 6.19 -3.49
N ALA A 214 -13.51 5.52 -3.43
CA ALA A 214 -14.78 6.13 -3.06
C ALA A 214 -14.78 6.60 -1.60
N VAL A 215 -14.35 5.75 -0.67
CA VAL A 215 -14.22 6.07 0.76
C VAL A 215 -13.24 7.23 0.94
N GLY A 216 -12.05 7.12 0.35
CA GLY A 216 -11.02 8.14 0.50
C GLY A 216 -11.36 9.49 -0.14
N TYR A 217 -12.26 9.52 -1.11
CA TYR A 217 -12.76 10.77 -1.69
C TYR A 217 -14.01 11.29 -0.97
N TRP A 218 -15.06 10.48 -0.87
CA TRP A 218 -16.37 10.92 -0.41
C TRP A 218 -16.44 11.16 1.09
N VAL A 219 -15.79 10.36 1.93
CA VAL A 219 -15.81 10.58 3.39
C VAL A 219 -15.19 11.95 3.74
N PRO A 220 -14.00 12.33 3.23
CA PRO A 220 -13.51 13.68 3.42
C PRO A 220 -14.42 14.77 2.85
N ARG A 221 -15.03 14.55 1.67
CA ARG A 221 -15.96 15.55 1.07
C ARG A 221 -17.19 15.78 1.95
N LEU A 222 -17.78 14.73 2.51
CA LEU A 222 -18.91 14.81 3.45
C LEU A 222 -18.53 15.54 4.74
N LEU A 223 -17.27 15.41 5.17
CA LEU A 223 -16.72 16.11 6.33
C LEU A 223 -16.17 17.51 6.01
N ASN A 224 -16.55 18.07 4.86
CA ASN A 224 -16.18 19.40 4.38
C ASN A 224 -14.67 19.61 4.14
N ILE A 225 -13.95 18.56 3.71
CA ILE A 225 -12.57 18.69 3.23
C ILE A 225 -12.57 19.22 1.78
N PRO A 226 -11.73 20.22 1.45
CA PRO A 226 -11.61 20.76 0.10
C PRO A 226 -11.32 19.69 -0.96
N LYS A 227 -11.84 19.89 -2.18
CA LYS A 227 -11.74 18.90 -3.26
C LYS A 227 -10.30 18.42 -3.52
N ARG A 228 -9.33 19.33 -3.60
CA ARG A 228 -7.91 18.98 -3.84
C ARG A 228 -7.33 18.06 -2.75
N GLN A 229 -7.71 18.28 -1.50
CA GLN A 229 -7.30 17.45 -0.37
C GLN A 229 -8.04 16.11 -0.34
N ALA A 230 -9.33 16.09 -0.69
CA ALA A 230 -10.08 14.85 -0.85
C ALA A 230 -9.55 13.98 -2.00
N ILE A 231 -9.10 14.58 -3.11
CA ILE A 231 -8.42 13.86 -4.20
C ILE A 231 -7.12 13.23 -3.67
N ALA A 232 -6.33 13.98 -2.90
CA ALA A 232 -5.10 13.47 -2.31
C ALA A 232 -5.36 12.28 -1.37
N ILE A 233 -6.35 12.39 -0.47
CA ILE A 233 -6.74 11.29 0.42
C ILE A 233 -7.27 10.10 -0.38
N GLY A 234 -8.11 10.33 -1.39
CA GLY A 234 -8.62 9.28 -2.28
C GLY A 234 -7.51 8.51 -2.99
N MET A 235 -6.49 9.20 -3.50
CA MET A 235 -5.34 8.57 -4.16
C MET A 235 -4.44 7.81 -3.19
N GLU A 236 -4.19 8.36 -1.99
CA GLU A 236 -3.44 7.66 -0.93
C GLU A 236 -4.12 6.35 -0.53
N ILE A 237 -5.44 6.38 -0.32
CA ILE A 237 -6.22 5.22 0.11
C ILE A 237 -6.45 4.24 -1.05
N GLY A 238 -6.66 4.75 -2.27
CA GLY A 238 -6.90 3.93 -3.46
C GLY A 238 -5.66 3.24 -4.03
N ILE A 239 -4.45 3.77 -3.80
CA ILE A 239 -3.21 3.21 -4.34
C ILE A 239 -2.35 2.66 -3.20
N HIS A 240 -2.63 1.41 -2.83
CA HIS A 240 -1.87 0.66 -1.83
C HIS A 240 -0.46 0.27 -2.29
N ASN A 241 0.41 0.00 -1.33
CA ASN A 241 1.74 -0.55 -1.57
C ASN A 241 1.69 -2.09 -1.73
N GLY A 242 1.28 -2.52 -2.92
CA GLY A 242 1.23 -3.95 -3.26
C GLY A 242 2.60 -4.65 -3.17
N THR A 243 3.70 -3.95 -3.46
CA THR A 243 5.05 -4.50 -3.32
C THR A 243 5.35 -4.91 -1.87
N LEU A 244 4.99 -4.06 -0.89
CA LEU A 244 5.14 -4.39 0.53
C LEU A 244 4.26 -5.58 0.92
N ALA A 245 2.98 -5.59 0.52
CA ALA A 245 2.06 -6.67 0.86
C ALA A 245 2.56 -8.03 0.32
N ILE A 246 3.00 -8.08 -0.94
CA ILE A 246 3.57 -9.29 -1.55
C ILE A 246 4.87 -9.72 -0.85
N ALA A 247 5.75 -8.77 -0.54
CA ALA A 247 7.00 -9.06 0.15
C ALA A 247 6.76 -9.69 1.54
N LEU A 248 5.76 -9.20 2.29
CA LEU A 248 5.38 -9.77 3.58
C LEU A 248 4.75 -11.16 3.45
N ALA A 249 3.86 -11.36 2.48
CA ALA A 249 3.22 -12.64 2.19
C ALA A 249 4.25 -13.74 1.84
N LEU A 250 5.23 -13.40 1.00
CA LEU A 250 6.24 -14.34 0.51
C LEU A 250 7.42 -14.55 1.47
N SER A 251 7.63 -13.65 2.43
CA SER A 251 8.79 -13.74 3.31
C SER A 251 8.77 -15.04 4.15
N PRO A 252 9.81 -15.90 4.07
CA PRO A 252 9.90 -17.13 4.84
C PRO A 252 9.89 -16.92 6.35
N SER A 253 10.37 -15.77 6.82
CA SER A 253 10.40 -15.41 8.24
C SER A 253 9.06 -14.86 8.75
N LEU A 254 8.10 -14.58 7.86
CA LEU A 254 6.82 -13.99 8.20
C LEU A 254 5.66 -14.93 7.87
N LEU A 255 4.99 -14.72 6.73
CA LEU A 255 3.79 -15.48 6.35
C LEU A 255 4.10 -16.70 5.50
N ASN A 256 5.19 -16.67 4.71
CA ASN A 256 5.65 -17.77 3.86
C ASN A 256 4.53 -18.46 3.04
N ASN A 257 3.56 -17.68 2.54
CA ASN A 257 2.38 -18.19 1.86
C ASN A 257 2.18 -17.46 0.51
N PRO A 258 2.53 -18.10 -0.61
CA PRO A 258 2.35 -17.53 -1.95
C PRO A 258 0.91 -17.19 -2.31
N THR A 259 -0.07 -17.96 -1.82
CA THR A 259 -1.49 -17.72 -2.07
C THR A 259 -1.93 -16.38 -1.47
N MET A 260 -1.40 -16.00 -0.30
CA MET A 260 -1.66 -14.67 0.30
C MET A 260 -1.11 -13.49 -0.54
N ALA A 261 -0.20 -13.72 -1.49
CA ALA A 261 0.32 -12.67 -2.37
C ALA A 261 -0.58 -12.37 -3.58
N VAL A 262 -1.46 -13.31 -3.96
CA VAL A 262 -2.30 -13.21 -5.17
C VAL A 262 -3.23 -11.99 -5.17
N PRO A 263 -3.96 -11.64 -4.08
CA PRO A 263 -4.81 -10.46 -4.07
C PRO A 263 -4.03 -9.16 -4.31
N ALA A 264 -2.86 -9.02 -3.68
CA ALA A 264 -2.00 -7.86 -3.85
C ALA A 264 -1.41 -7.77 -5.26
N ALA A 265 -1.08 -8.90 -5.90
CA ALA A 265 -0.64 -8.97 -7.28
C ALA A 265 -1.72 -8.48 -8.25
N LEU A 266 -2.94 -9.03 -8.15
CA LEU A 266 -4.07 -8.63 -8.99
C LEU A 266 -4.44 -7.16 -8.77
N TYR A 267 -4.53 -6.73 -7.50
CA TYR A 267 -4.81 -5.34 -7.17
C TYR A 267 -3.77 -4.38 -7.76
N SER A 268 -2.48 -4.73 -7.70
CA SER A 268 -1.40 -3.89 -8.23
C SER A 268 -1.49 -3.67 -9.74
N LEU A 269 -2.10 -4.61 -10.48
CA LEU A 269 -2.39 -4.44 -11.90
C LEU A 269 -3.62 -3.55 -12.11
N ILE A 270 -4.69 -3.78 -11.33
CA ILE A 270 -5.98 -3.10 -11.47
C ILE A 270 -5.89 -1.62 -11.05
N MET A 271 -5.24 -1.34 -9.93
CA MET A 271 -5.30 -0.04 -9.24
C MET A 271 -4.84 1.15 -10.07
N PHE A 272 -3.93 0.94 -11.03
CA PHE A 272 -3.45 2.02 -11.90
C PHE A 272 -4.50 2.47 -12.91
N PHE A 273 -5.27 1.54 -13.47
CA PHE A 273 -6.34 1.86 -14.43
C PHE A 273 -7.50 2.58 -13.76
N THR A 274 -7.95 2.07 -12.61
CA THR A 274 -9.00 2.68 -11.82
C THR A 274 -8.58 4.04 -11.26
N ALA A 275 -7.34 4.19 -10.78
CA ALA A 275 -6.83 5.48 -10.34
C ALA A 275 -6.72 6.49 -11.48
N ALA A 276 -6.35 6.05 -12.69
CA ALA A 276 -6.34 6.91 -13.87
C ALA A 276 -7.77 7.37 -14.22
N GLY A 277 -8.72 6.44 -14.25
CA GLY A 277 -10.14 6.74 -14.51
C GLY A 277 -10.76 7.67 -13.46
N PHE A 278 -10.50 7.41 -12.18
CA PHE A 278 -10.90 8.27 -11.07
C PHE A 278 -10.25 9.65 -11.18
N GLY A 279 -8.94 9.71 -11.42
CA GLY A 279 -8.17 10.94 -11.60
C GLY A 279 -8.72 11.81 -12.73
N TRP A 280 -9.02 11.19 -13.88
CA TRP A 280 -9.67 11.86 -15.00
C TRP A 280 -11.08 12.37 -14.65
N TRP A 281 -11.89 11.57 -13.96
CA TRP A 281 -13.23 11.98 -13.53
C TRP A 281 -13.21 13.19 -12.60
N VAL A 282 -12.35 13.19 -11.58
CA VAL A 282 -12.28 14.29 -10.61
C VAL A 282 -11.65 15.57 -11.21
N SER A 283 -10.82 15.44 -12.25
CA SER A 283 -10.14 16.56 -12.90
C SER A 283 -10.95 17.25 -14.00
N ARG A 284 -12.07 16.68 -14.47
CA ARG A 284 -12.91 17.23 -15.57
C ARG A 284 -13.39 18.68 -15.40
N GLY A 285 -13.28 19.28 -14.22
CA GLY A 285 -13.65 20.69 -13.96
C GLY A 285 -12.49 21.69 -13.91
N HIS A 286 -11.22 21.27 -14.06
CA HIS A 286 -10.06 22.18 -13.98
C HIS A 286 -9.60 22.73 -15.34
N VAL A 287 -10.04 22.14 -16.46
CA VAL A 287 -9.65 22.56 -17.82
C VAL A 287 -10.24 23.94 -18.20
N ALA A 288 -11.22 24.46 -17.46
CA ALA A 288 -11.92 25.70 -17.77
C ALA A 288 -11.34 26.98 -17.12
N ALA A 289 -10.17 26.94 -16.47
CA ALA A 289 -9.64 28.06 -15.69
C ALA A 289 -8.17 28.43 -16.00
N GLN A 290 -7.78 28.40 -17.28
CA GLN A 290 -6.64 29.20 -17.74
C GLN A 290 -7.18 30.46 -18.39
N PRO A 291 -6.93 31.67 -17.85
CA PRO A 291 -7.11 32.88 -18.63
C PRO A 291 -6.03 32.88 -19.72
N GLU A 292 -6.44 32.77 -20.98
CA GLU A 292 -5.64 33.21 -22.10
C GLU A 292 -5.41 34.72 -21.96
N GLY A 293 -4.15 35.17 -21.93
CA GLY A 293 -3.84 36.59 -22.13
C GLY A 293 -2.84 37.18 -21.15
N GLU A 294 -1.56 36.83 -21.32
CA GLU A 294 -0.49 37.82 -21.22
C GLU A 294 0.37 37.67 -22.48
N ALA A 295 -0.12 38.26 -23.57
CA ALA A 295 0.71 38.61 -24.70
C ALA A 295 1.63 39.74 -24.22
N VAL A 296 2.91 39.41 -24.06
CA VAL A 296 3.97 40.40 -23.80
C VAL A 296 4.20 41.16 -25.10
N ASN A 297 3.77 42.42 -25.13
CA ASN A 297 4.42 43.48 -25.92
C ASN A 297 5.63 44.00 -25.15
#